data_AF-A0A6A6T042-F1
#
_entry.id   AF-A0A6A6T042-F1
#
_cell.length_a   1.000
_cell.length_b   1.000
_cell.length_c   1.000
_cell.angle_alpha   90.00
_cell.angle_beta   90.00
_cell.angle_gamma   90.00
#
_symmetry.space_group_name_H-M   'P 1'
#
loop_
_entity.id
_entity.type
_entity.pdbx_description
1 polymer ?
#
loop_
_entity_poly.entity_id
_entity_poly.type
_entity_poly.pdbx_seq_one_letter_code
_entity_poly.pdbx_strand_id
1 'polypeptide(L)'
;MLADGKIDSLDTHLEQFKLNNQTNQNDLQIVLKEYSQLLDDYKTLKQAYIDKGTGVQRGPLIDVEDPQGARNPYVLVLIDGNSYIFNDELIKDKEEGGMKAARMLNSAVEKYLRDALPEARDCRLVVRIYADVTGLSKQLAKAKLVGLEKRSLAAFTAGFTRAIGLCDFVDALDGEGTKFKIRETFKLGAGDSSCSHILYAACHDASYLAPLVPYSGLRNKITLVQGAGFNSEFHQFGLPVTQFPTLFRWSELPPAAPTTKAISTDRTTNPLKALASRPATQSHSSHTRDNSWGNSAYGFDTTHSNNDSPTTYGQHANEGWGKATDSAKYQTVPCRYFQKGFCKNGNKCTFRHPAQNLSQNGLSHSSPLPPTHTSSSPLPPLTPLTHKTLSTLPTSTIPHFIPLNSTSHRLDTLLTPPPASAWTLYTSRFRTQKLCNSYHLEGICTSFACPFDHSALEPETRQVLEYVVRQRACPRGGGCRNTGCVYGHVCQKVGCAGGGAGAGVGDGGKCRMGRSMHGLDLRVASMVPGEEDGESFDGRGGDGRVDAEMEEGEEEGNGSWY
;
A
#
# COMPACT_ATOMS: atom_id res chain seq x y z
N MET A 1 7.16 -49.51 12.58
CA MET A 1 7.91 -48.27 12.29
C MET A 1 6.94 -47.11 12.42
N LEU A 2 7.35 -45.99 13.01
CA LEU A 2 6.54 -44.76 13.03
C LEU A 2 6.64 -44.10 11.65
N ALA A 3 5.55 -43.51 11.16
CA ALA A 3 5.52 -42.91 9.83
C ALA A 3 6.18 -41.52 9.84
N ASP A 4 7.13 -41.30 8.93
CA ASP A 4 8.09 -40.19 8.98
C ASP A 4 7.41 -38.81 8.98
N GLY A 5 6.30 -38.65 8.25
CA GLY A 5 5.51 -37.40 8.22
C GLY A 5 4.87 -36.98 9.56
N LYS A 6 4.92 -37.82 10.61
CA LYS A 6 4.64 -37.37 11.98
C LYS A 6 5.84 -36.71 12.65
N ILE A 7 7.06 -37.09 12.28
CA ILE A 7 8.32 -36.53 12.80
C ILE A 7 8.49 -35.12 12.22
N ASP A 8 8.38 -34.96 10.89
CA ASP A 8 8.41 -33.65 10.21
C ASP A 8 7.42 -32.64 10.83
N SER A 9 6.23 -33.12 11.20
CA SER A 9 5.18 -32.31 11.84
C SER A 9 5.48 -31.96 13.29
N LEU A 10 6.26 -32.77 14.02
CA LEU A 10 6.74 -32.42 15.35
C LEU A 10 7.94 -31.46 15.28
N ASP A 11 8.87 -31.68 14.36
CA ASP A 11 10.03 -30.79 14.17
C ASP A 11 9.59 -29.38 13.75
N THR A 12 8.61 -29.26 12.86
CA THR A 12 8.01 -27.97 12.51
C THR A 12 7.42 -27.25 13.74
N HIS A 13 6.77 -28.00 14.63
CA HIS A 13 6.18 -27.47 15.87
C HIS A 13 7.26 -27.13 16.92
N LEU A 14 8.37 -27.89 16.95
CA LEU A 14 9.51 -27.66 17.82
C LEU A 14 10.30 -26.41 17.42
N GLU A 15 10.53 -26.18 16.12
CA GLU A 15 11.13 -24.93 15.62
C GLU A 15 10.22 -23.72 15.88
N GLN A 16 8.91 -23.87 15.69
CA GLN A 16 7.95 -22.81 16.04
C GLN A 16 7.96 -22.52 17.55
N PHE A 17 8.10 -23.54 18.40
CA PHE A 17 8.23 -23.36 19.85
C PHE A 17 9.57 -22.71 20.25
N LYS A 18 10.70 -23.10 19.64
CA LYS A 18 12.01 -22.46 19.84
C LYS A 18 11.94 -20.97 19.48
N LEU A 19 11.39 -20.63 18.31
CA LEU A 19 11.23 -19.25 17.86
C LEU A 19 10.34 -18.44 18.82
N ASN A 20 9.20 -18.99 19.24
CA ASN A 20 8.33 -18.31 20.20
C ASN A 20 9.00 -18.14 21.57
N ASN A 21 9.80 -19.10 22.02
CA ASN A 21 10.58 -18.97 23.26
C ASN A 21 11.67 -17.89 23.15
N GLN A 22 12.32 -17.78 21.99
CA GLN A 22 13.29 -16.71 21.71
C GLN A 22 12.61 -15.33 21.68
N THR A 23 11.42 -15.20 21.07
CA THR A 23 10.61 -13.98 21.14
C THR A 23 10.26 -13.62 22.59
N ASN A 24 9.69 -14.57 23.36
CA ASN A 24 9.37 -14.37 24.78
C ASN A 24 10.61 -13.94 25.60
N GLN A 25 11.80 -14.46 25.29
CA GLN A 25 13.04 -14.11 25.97
C GLN A 25 13.54 -12.70 25.60
N ASN A 26 13.34 -12.26 24.36
CA ASN A 26 13.59 -10.88 23.94
C ASN A 26 12.60 -9.90 24.60
N ASP A 27 11.31 -10.24 24.61
CA ASP A 27 10.26 -9.43 25.26
C ASP A 27 10.52 -9.30 26.77
N LEU A 28 10.97 -10.37 27.43
CA LEU A 28 11.40 -10.33 28.83
C LEU A 28 12.59 -9.39 29.05
N GLN A 29 13.58 -9.37 28.15
CA GLN A 29 14.71 -8.43 28.22
C GLN A 29 14.26 -6.97 28.04
N ILE A 30 13.27 -6.71 27.18
CA ILE A 30 12.67 -5.38 27.02
C ILE A 30 11.96 -4.97 28.32
N VAL A 31 11.09 -5.82 28.87
CA VAL A 31 10.35 -5.53 30.12
C VAL A 31 11.29 -5.35 31.32
N LEU A 32 12.37 -6.14 31.42
CA LEU A 32 13.39 -5.95 32.46
C LEU A 32 14.11 -4.60 32.34
N LYS A 33 14.41 -4.16 31.11
CA LYS A 33 15.00 -2.85 30.85
C LYS A 33 14.05 -1.72 31.21
N GLU A 34 12.79 -1.79 30.79
CA GLU A 34 11.75 -0.81 31.17
C GLU A 34 11.57 -0.74 32.70
N TYR A 35 11.56 -1.90 33.37
CA TYR A 35 11.48 -1.97 34.84
C TYR A 35 12.71 -1.36 35.53
N SER A 36 13.93 -1.56 35.00
CA SER A 36 15.13 -0.90 35.54
C SER A 36 15.07 0.63 35.41
N GLN A 37 14.62 1.16 34.27
CA GLN A 37 14.44 2.60 34.08
C GLN A 37 13.40 3.16 35.07
N LEU A 38 12.25 2.48 35.21
CA LEU A 38 11.20 2.88 36.13
C LEU A 38 11.65 2.86 37.61
N LEU A 39 12.55 1.94 37.99
CA LEU A 39 13.17 1.94 39.31
C LEU A 39 14.12 3.12 39.51
N ASP A 40 14.89 3.52 38.50
CA ASP A 40 15.80 4.67 38.60
C ASP A 40 15.05 6.02 38.59
N ASP A 41 13.98 6.13 37.79
CA ASP A 41 13.04 7.24 37.83
C ASP A 41 12.38 7.34 39.23
N TYR A 42 11.96 6.21 39.81
CA TYR A 42 11.39 6.15 41.15
C TYR A 42 12.40 6.53 42.25
N LYS A 43 13.66 6.06 42.17
CA LYS A 43 14.74 6.49 43.09
C LYS A 43 14.92 8.01 43.03
N THR A 44 15.00 8.56 41.81
CA THR A 44 15.19 10.00 41.55
C THR A 44 14.03 10.83 42.12
N LEU A 45 12.78 10.42 41.85
CA LEU A 45 11.59 11.10 42.36
C LEU A 45 11.47 10.98 43.90
N LYS A 46 11.84 9.83 44.47
CA LYS A 46 11.88 9.62 45.92
C LYS A 46 12.93 10.50 46.60
N GLN A 47 14.11 10.65 46.01
CA GLN A 47 15.13 11.57 46.53
C GLN A 47 14.63 13.02 46.51
N ALA A 48 14.12 13.49 45.37
CA ALA A 48 13.55 14.84 45.24
C ALA A 48 12.32 15.10 46.15
N TYR A 49 11.66 14.05 46.65
CA TYR A 49 10.62 14.15 47.69
C TYR A 49 11.21 14.22 49.11
N ILE A 50 12.24 13.43 49.41
CA ILE A 50 12.98 13.49 50.69
C ILE A 50 13.65 14.85 50.88
N ASP A 51 14.27 15.39 49.83
CA ASP A 51 14.94 16.70 49.83
C ASP A 51 13.94 17.85 50.10
N LYS A 52 12.67 17.68 49.68
CA LYS A 52 11.57 18.62 49.98
C LYS A 52 10.96 18.42 51.36
N GLY A 53 11.17 17.27 51.99
CA GLY A 53 10.60 16.93 53.31
C GLY A 53 11.40 17.47 54.51
N THR A 54 12.66 17.86 54.32
CA THR A 54 13.62 18.08 55.42
C THR A 54 14.08 19.54 55.62
N GLY A 55 13.67 20.48 54.76
CA GLY A 55 14.21 21.84 54.74
C GLY A 55 13.20 22.97 54.65
N VAL A 56 12.69 23.47 55.79
CA VAL A 56 12.11 24.82 55.86
C VAL A 56 13.23 25.84 56.07
N GLN A 57 13.77 26.38 54.97
CA GLN A 57 14.43 27.68 55.00
C GLN A 57 14.16 28.50 53.74
N ARG A 58 14.31 29.82 53.89
CA ARG A 58 14.26 30.77 52.77
C ARG A 58 15.44 30.48 51.83
N GLY A 59 15.15 30.22 50.56
CA GLY A 59 16.19 30.23 49.52
C GLY A 59 16.86 31.61 49.45
N PRO A 60 18.12 31.70 49.02
CA PRO A 60 18.74 32.98 48.72
C PRO A 60 17.93 33.71 47.65
N LEU A 61 18.05 35.04 47.62
CA LEU A 61 17.72 35.78 46.40
C LEU A 61 18.68 35.28 45.32
N ILE A 62 18.17 34.53 44.36
CA ILE A 62 18.89 34.25 43.12
C ILE A 62 18.83 35.57 42.34
N ASP A 63 19.93 36.30 42.32
CA ASP A 63 20.13 37.36 41.35
C ASP A 63 20.00 36.73 39.96
N VAL A 64 18.95 37.11 39.23
CA VAL A 64 18.68 36.60 37.89
C VAL A 64 19.53 37.39 36.90
N GLU A 65 20.85 37.18 36.98
CA GLU A 65 21.76 37.50 35.88
C GLU A 65 21.35 36.66 34.66
N ASP A 66 20.87 37.30 33.59
CA ASP A 66 20.36 36.66 32.37
C ASP A 66 21.45 35.84 31.63
N PRO A 67 21.36 34.49 31.62
CA PRO A 67 22.23 33.64 30.83
C PRO A 67 21.44 33.14 29.61
N GLN A 68 21.81 33.60 28.42
CA GLN A 68 21.13 33.27 27.15
C GLN A 68 21.35 31.82 26.69
N GLY A 69 21.01 30.83 27.52
CA GLY A 69 21.44 29.44 27.32
C GLY A 69 20.75 28.38 28.18
N ALA A 70 19.40 28.31 28.16
CA ALA A 70 18.66 27.12 28.64
C ALA A 70 17.23 26.94 28.07
N ARG A 71 16.82 27.65 27.00
CA ARG A 71 15.51 27.41 26.37
C ARG A 71 15.54 26.11 25.56
N ASN A 72 14.78 25.10 26.00
CA ASN A 72 14.58 23.85 25.27
C ASN A 72 13.86 24.13 23.94
N PRO A 73 14.56 24.10 22.79
CA PRO A 73 14.07 24.69 21.56
C PRO A 73 13.18 23.71 20.80
N TYR A 74 12.15 24.21 20.12
CA TYR A 74 11.20 23.37 19.40
C TYR A 74 10.82 23.87 18.01
N VAL A 75 10.44 22.94 17.14
CA VAL A 75 9.84 23.23 15.84
C VAL A 75 8.35 22.92 15.90
N LEU A 76 7.51 23.88 15.49
CA LEU A 76 6.07 23.73 15.43
C LEU A 76 5.63 23.30 14.02
N VAL A 77 5.02 22.13 13.88
CA VAL A 77 4.34 21.71 12.66
C VAL A 77 2.84 21.92 12.87
N LEU A 78 2.22 22.78 12.07
CA LEU A 78 0.83 23.22 12.28
C LEU A 78 0.00 22.99 11.02
N ILE A 79 -1.01 22.12 11.13
CA ILE A 79 -1.68 21.51 9.97
C ILE A 79 -3.19 21.67 10.04
N ASP A 80 -3.81 22.13 8.95
CA ASP A 80 -5.25 22.03 8.72
C ASP A 80 -5.58 20.67 8.11
N GLY A 81 -6.01 19.73 8.96
CA GLY A 81 -6.36 18.38 8.56
C GLY A 81 -7.62 18.28 7.70
N ASN A 82 -8.40 19.35 7.54
CA ASN A 82 -9.54 19.36 6.60
C ASN A 82 -9.07 19.35 5.14
N SER A 83 -7.87 19.89 4.87
CA SER A 83 -7.33 20.10 3.52
C SER A 83 -6.03 19.31 3.28
N TYR A 84 -5.16 19.18 4.28
CA TYR A 84 -3.95 18.34 4.23
C TYR A 84 -4.30 16.90 4.60
N ILE A 85 -5.12 16.29 3.74
CA ILE A 85 -5.66 14.94 3.90
C ILE A 85 -4.55 13.92 3.66
N PHE A 86 -4.37 12.98 4.58
CA PHE A 86 -3.39 11.90 4.45
C PHE A 86 -3.70 10.95 3.28
N ASN A 87 -2.65 10.34 2.72
CA ASN A 87 -2.76 9.38 1.62
C ASN A 87 -3.64 8.18 1.97
N ASP A 88 -4.40 7.72 0.97
CA ASP A 88 -5.53 6.80 1.12
C ASP A 88 -5.20 5.50 1.86
N GLU A 89 -3.99 4.95 1.69
CA GLU A 89 -3.57 3.72 2.37
C GLU A 89 -3.44 3.94 3.89
N LEU A 90 -2.94 5.11 4.33
CA LEU A 90 -2.87 5.49 5.74
C LEU A 90 -4.27 5.69 6.34
N ILE A 91 -5.23 6.20 5.57
CA ILE A 91 -6.61 6.38 6.02
C ILE A 91 -7.34 5.03 6.16
N LYS A 92 -7.14 4.10 5.21
CA LYS A 92 -7.76 2.76 5.21
C LYS A 92 -7.27 1.89 6.36
N ASP A 93 -6.00 2.02 6.75
CA ASP A 93 -5.35 1.25 7.83
C ASP A 93 -5.82 1.69 9.25
N LYS A 94 -6.75 2.64 9.36
CA LYS A 94 -7.39 3.11 10.62
C LYS A 94 -6.36 3.48 11.69
N GLU A 95 -6.35 2.80 12.85
CA GLU A 95 -5.48 3.14 13.98
C GLU A 95 -3.99 2.93 13.66
N GLU A 96 -3.63 1.80 13.06
CA GLU A 96 -2.24 1.56 12.63
C GLU A 96 -1.85 2.56 11.53
N GLY A 97 -2.77 2.86 10.62
CA GLY A 97 -2.60 3.91 9.62
C GLY A 97 -2.31 5.29 10.23
N GLY A 98 -2.99 5.64 11.33
CA GLY A 98 -2.74 6.84 12.12
C GLY A 98 -1.38 6.82 12.82
N MET A 99 -1.04 5.71 13.49
CA MET A 99 0.25 5.55 14.17
C MET A 99 1.42 5.63 13.18
N LYS A 100 1.27 4.99 12.01
CA LYS A 100 2.21 5.04 10.89
C LYS A 100 2.32 6.44 10.28
N ALA A 101 1.20 7.16 10.13
CA ALA A 101 1.19 8.54 9.64
C ALA A 101 1.96 9.50 10.58
N ALA A 102 1.79 9.37 11.90
CA ALA A 102 2.54 10.15 12.88
C ALA A 102 4.05 9.87 12.81
N ARG A 103 4.46 8.60 12.77
CA ARG A 103 5.87 8.19 12.61
C ARG A 103 6.47 8.70 11.31
N MET A 104 5.76 8.51 10.18
CA MET A 104 6.20 9.01 8.87
C MET A 104 6.32 10.54 8.84
N LEU A 105 5.41 11.29 9.47
CA LEU A 105 5.45 12.75 9.51
C LEU A 105 6.64 13.25 10.34
N ASN A 106 6.88 12.65 11.50
CA ASN A 106 8.04 12.97 12.34
C ASN A 106 9.34 12.76 11.55
N SER A 107 9.57 11.56 10.98
CA SER A 107 10.79 11.27 10.20
C SER A 107 10.93 12.11 8.93
N ALA A 108 9.83 12.48 8.26
CA ALA A 108 9.86 13.34 7.08
C ALA A 108 10.23 14.79 7.43
N VAL A 109 9.73 15.31 8.55
CA VAL A 109 10.08 16.64 9.04
C VAL A 109 11.50 16.68 9.61
N GLU A 110 11.91 15.69 10.41
CA GLU A 110 13.31 15.56 10.85
C GLU A 110 14.29 15.53 9.68
N LYS A 111 13.96 14.81 8.58
CA LYS A 111 14.77 14.84 7.37
C LYS A 111 14.81 16.25 6.77
N TYR A 112 13.66 16.90 6.61
CA TYR A 112 13.62 18.27 6.09
C TYR A 112 14.44 19.26 6.95
N LEU A 113 14.41 19.13 8.29
CA LEU A 113 15.21 19.96 9.19
C LEU A 113 16.73 19.71 9.00
N ARG A 114 17.16 18.44 8.90
CA ARG A 114 18.58 18.12 8.61
C ARG A 114 19.03 18.63 7.24
N ASP A 115 18.18 18.50 6.22
CA ASP A 115 18.53 18.79 4.83
C ASP A 115 18.47 20.31 4.50
N ALA A 116 17.60 21.08 5.16
CA ALA A 116 17.28 22.46 4.78
C ALA A 116 17.33 23.52 5.91
N LEU A 117 17.32 23.13 7.18
CA LEU A 117 17.32 24.06 8.34
C LEU A 117 18.25 23.54 9.47
N PRO A 118 19.58 23.49 9.25
CA PRO A 118 20.53 22.89 10.19
C PRO A 118 20.48 23.49 11.61
N GLU A 119 20.13 24.76 11.74
CA GLU A 119 19.93 25.47 13.01
C GLU A 119 18.75 24.92 13.85
N ALA A 120 17.82 24.20 13.22
CA ALA A 120 16.62 23.64 13.84
C ALA A 120 16.65 22.10 13.93
N ARG A 121 17.70 21.43 13.45
CA ARG A 121 17.78 19.96 13.36
C ARG A 121 17.72 19.24 14.72
N ASP A 122 18.26 19.86 15.77
CA ASP A 122 18.37 19.32 17.13
C ASP A 122 17.20 19.81 18.03
N CYS A 123 16.20 20.49 17.45
CA CYS A 123 15.04 20.99 18.16
C CYS A 123 13.96 19.92 18.32
N ARG A 124 13.26 19.95 19.45
CA ARG A 124 12.14 19.04 19.75
C ARG A 124 10.97 19.28 18.79
N LEU A 125 10.44 18.24 18.15
CA LEU A 125 9.28 18.40 17.27
C LEU A 125 7.97 18.50 18.07
N VAL A 126 7.10 19.44 17.68
CA VAL A 126 5.73 19.57 18.21
C VAL A 126 4.77 19.65 17.02
N VAL A 127 3.98 18.61 16.79
CA VAL A 127 3.03 18.52 15.67
C VAL A 127 1.61 18.72 16.18
N ARG A 128 0.86 19.63 15.55
CA ARG A 128 -0.54 19.90 15.87
C ARG A 128 -1.38 19.94 14.60
N ILE A 129 -2.28 18.95 14.48
CA ILE A 129 -3.27 18.86 13.42
C ILE A 129 -4.64 19.24 14.00
N TYR A 130 -5.30 20.19 13.38
CA TYR A 130 -6.67 20.60 13.72
C TYR A 130 -7.59 20.28 12.54
N ALA A 131 -8.76 19.67 12.80
CA ALA A 131 -9.78 19.42 11.78
C ALA A 131 -11.18 19.28 12.39
N ASP A 132 -12.23 19.44 11.58
CA ASP A 132 -13.55 18.88 11.87
C ASP A 132 -13.51 17.38 11.59
N VAL A 133 -13.30 16.55 12.61
CA VAL A 133 -13.25 15.09 12.44
C VAL A 133 -14.59 14.53 11.97
N THR A 134 -15.70 15.24 12.22
CA THR A 134 -17.04 14.86 11.74
C THR A 134 -17.23 15.19 10.25
N GLY A 135 -16.84 16.39 9.82
CA GLY A 135 -16.87 16.86 8.44
C GLY A 135 -15.91 16.07 7.54
N LEU A 136 -14.68 15.88 8.00
CA LEU A 136 -13.66 15.10 7.31
C LEU A 136 -14.06 13.62 7.17
N SER A 137 -14.62 13.00 8.23
CA SER A 137 -15.20 11.64 8.12
C SER A 137 -16.27 11.56 7.02
N LYS A 138 -17.17 12.56 6.92
CA LYS A 138 -18.20 12.61 5.84
C LYS A 138 -17.59 12.81 4.44
N GLN A 139 -16.49 13.55 4.29
CA GLN A 139 -15.81 13.69 3.00
C GLN A 139 -15.14 12.37 2.59
N LEU A 140 -14.36 11.77 3.49
CA LEU A 140 -13.66 10.51 3.26
C LEU A 140 -14.64 9.35 3.02
N ALA A 141 -15.81 9.34 3.66
CA ALA A 141 -16.88 8.38 3.42
C ALA A 141 -17.47 8.50 2.00
N LYS A 142 -17.66 9.73 1.47
CA LYS A 142 -18.06 9.95 0.07
C LYS A 142 -16.99 9.45 -0.91
N ALA A 143 -15.71 9.59 -0.55
CA ALA A 143 -14.57 9.04 -1.30
C ALA A 143 -14.38 7.52 -1.10
N LYS A 144 -15.19 6.85 -0.27
CA LYS A 144 -15.11 5.42 0.09
C LYS A 144 -13.81 5.00 0.79
N LEU A 145 -13.16 5.92 1.50
CA LEU A 145 -11.93 5.68 2.24
C LEU A 145 -12.16 5.25 3.70
N VAL A 146 -13.32 5.59 4.27
CA VAL A 146 -13.74 5.24 5.63
C VAL A 146 -15.21 4.80 5.65
N GLY A 147 -15.66 4.26 6.79
CA GLY A 147 -17.06 3.87 7.01
C GLY A 147 -18.04 5.05 7.03
N LEU A 148 -19.33 4.74 7.02
CA LEU A 148 -20.41 5.74 6.98
C LEU A 148 -20.72 6.38 8.35
N GLU A 149 -20.04 5.97 9.43
CA GLU A 149 -20.25 6.53 10.76
C GLU A 149 -19.84 8.01 10.83
N LYS A 150 -20.56 8.80 11.65
CA LYS A 150 -20.33 10.24 11.82
C LYS A 150 -18.87 10.62 12.14
N ARG A 151 -18.12 9.71 12.77
CA ARG A 151 -16.70 9.87 13.15
C ARG A 151 -15.87 8.66 12.74
N SER A 152 -16.09 8.10 11.56
CA SER A 152 -15.38 6.90 11.08
C SER A 152 -13.86 7.05 10.98
N LEU A 153 -13.33 8.28 10.96
CA LEU A 153 -11.90 8.58 11.08
C LEU A 153 -11.34 8.50 12.52
N ALA A 154 -12.18 8.40 13.56
CA ALA A 154 -11.74 8.56 14.96
C ALA A 154 -10.62 7.59 15.40
N ALA A 155 -10.61 6.36 14.86
CA ALA A 155 -9.54 5.40 15.11
C ALA A 155 -8.19 5.88 14.55
N PHE A 156 -8.17 6.48 13.37
CA PHE A 156 -6.98 7.09 12.78
C PHE A 156 -6.49 8.29 13.60
N THR A 157 -7.39 9.17 14.05
CA THR A 157 -6.98 10.33 14.87
C THR A 157 -6.46 9.90 16.23
N ALA A 158 -7.04 8.87 16.86
CA ALA A 158 -6.54 8.31 18.11
C ALA A 158 -5.17 7.63 17.91
N GLY A 159 -5.02 6.84 16.84
CA GLY A 159 -3.76 6.21 16.43
C GLY A 159 -2.64 7.22 16.20
N PHE A 160 -2.93 8.31 15.48
CA PHE A 160 -1.98 9.41 15.29
C PHE A 160 -1.54 10.01 16.63
N THR A 161 -2.49 10.40 17.49
CA THR A 161 -2.20 11.08 18.76
C THR A 161 -1.45 10.21 19.76
N ARG A 162 -1.68 8.89 19.78
CA ARG A 162 -1.02 7.97 20.73
C ARG A 162 0.40 7.56 20.34
N ALA A 163 0.85 7.85 19.11
CA ALA A 163 2.06 7.24 18.56
C ALA A 163 3.37 7.96 18.93
N ILE A 164 3.32 9.27 19.15
CA ILE A 164 4.47 10.11 19.51
C ILE A 164 3.95 11.19 20.47
N GLY A 165 4.57 11.33 21.64
CA GLY A 165 4.05 12.14 22.77
C GLY A 165 3.98 13.65 22.57
N LEU A 166 4.26 14.16 21.36
CA LEU A 166 4.12 15.57 20.96
C LEU A 166 3.45 15.71 19.57
N CYS A 167 2.75 14.68 19.11
CA CYS A 167 1.96 14.70 17.88
C CYS A 167 0.46 14.68 18.20
N ASP A 168 -0.18 15.85 18.22
CA ASP A 168 -1.61 15.97 18.52
C ASP A 168 -2.45 15.96 17.23
N PHE A 169 -3.42 15.05 17.10
CA PHE A 169 -4.57 15.22 16.20
C PHE A 169 -5.80 15.64 17.03
N VAL A 170 -6.23 16.89 16.87
CA VAL A 170 -7.30 17.51 17.66
C VAL A 170 -8.54 17.74 16.82
N ASP A 171 -9.66 17.20 17.28
CA ASP A 171 -10.98 17.54 16.74
C ASP A 171 -11.39 18.95 17.19
N ALA A 172 -11.54 19.86 16.22
CA ALA A 172 -11.93 21.24 16.43
C ALA A 172 -13.44 21.48 16.23
N LEU A 173 -14.24 20.40 16.12
CA LEU A 173 -15.70 20.36 15.94
C LEU A 173 -16.24 20.90 14.60
N ASP A 174 -15.66 21.99 14.08
CA ASP A 174 -16.00 22.56 12.78
C ASP A 174 -14.79 23.30 12.13
N GLY A 175 -15.01 23.85 10.93
CA GLY A 175 -13.98 24.54 10.16
C GLY A 175 -13.56 25.91 10.73
N GLU A 176 -14.45 26.65 11.39
CA GLU A 176 -14.11 27.93 12.02
C GLU A 176 -13.37 27.70 13.35
N GLY A 177 -13.74 26.68 14.11
CA GLY A 177 -12.96 26.15 15.23
C GLY A 177 -11.55 25.73 14.80
N THR A 178 -11.42 25.06 13.65
CA THR A 178 -10.11 24.71 13.05
C THR A 178 -9.30 25.96 12.74
N LYS A 179 -9.88 26.92 12.00
CA LYS A 179 -9.24 28.19 11.63
C LYS A 179 -8.80 28.98 12.85
N PHE A 180 -9.64 29.09 13.86
CA PHE A 180 -9.32 29.76 15.12
C PHE A 180 -8.14 29.10 15.83
N LYS A 181 -8.16 27.76 15.99
CA LYS A 181 -7.06 27.02 16.61
C LYS A 181 -5.74 27.22 15.88
N ILE A 182 -5.73 27.16 14.55
CA ILE A 182 -4.52 27.38 13.74
C ILE A 182 -4.03 28.82 13.86
N ARG A 183 -4.91 29.83 13.75
CA ARG A 183 -4.52 31.24 13.83
C ARG A 183 -3.90 31.63 15.18
N GLU A 184 -4.48 31.17 16.29
CA GLU A 184 -3.94 31.48 17.62
C GLU A 184 -2.72 30.62 17.99
N THR A 185 -2.67 29.35 17.58
CA THR A 185 -1.47 28.50 17.78
C THR A 185 -0.28 29.00 16.97
N PHE A 186 -0.52 29.51 15.76
CA PHE A 186 0.49 30.16 14.93
C PHE A 186 1.05 31.41 15.63
N LYS A 187 0.19 32.33 16.07
CA LYS A 187 0.63 33.55 16.81
C LYS A 187 1.49 33.20 18.01
N LEU A 188 1.09 32.19 18.80
CA LEU A 188 1.82 31.74 19.98
C LEU A 188 3.22 31.23 19.62
N GLY A 189 3.35 30.33 18.65
CA GLY A 189 4.66 29.83 18.20
C GLY A 189 5.51 30.90 17.50
N ALA A 190 4.88 31.84 16.79
CA ALA A 190 5.61 32.89 16.09
C ALA A 190 6.21 33.92 17.06
N GLY A 191 5.49 34.25 18.14
CA GLY A 191 5.94 35.14 19.21
C GLY A 191 6.85 34.48 20.27
N ASP A 192 6.85 33.15 20.41
CA ASP A 192 7.74 32.45 21.34
C ASP A 192 9.18 32.37 20.78
N SER A 193 10.15 32.84 21.56
CA SER A 193 11.59 32.74 21.28
C SER A 193 12.17 31.34 21.54
N SER A 194 11.41 30.42 22.14
CA SER A 194 11.75 28.99 22.24
C SER A 194 11.32 28.19 21.00
N CYS A 195 10.49 28.77 20.13
CA CYS A 195 10.06 28.15 18.89
C CYS A 195 11.03 28.54 17.77
N SER A 196 11.97 27.67 17.42
CA SER A 196 13.00 27.97 16.42
C SER A 196 12.40 28.16 15.02
N HIS A 197 11.45 27.30 14.64
CA HIS A 197 10.86 27.32 13.30
C HIS A 197 9.40 26.82 13.28
N ILE A 198 8.62 27.27 12.29
CA ILE A 198 7.24 26.86 12.06
C ILE A 198 7.07 26.28 10.66
N LEU A 199 6.60 25.04 10.56
CA LEU A 199 6.11 24.42 9.32
C LEU A 199 4.60 24.63 9.23
N TYR A 200 4.18 25.50 8.31
CA TYR A 200 2.81 25.99 8.20
C TYR A 200 2.06 25.30 7.06
N ALA A 201 1.18 24.36 7.40
CA ALA A 201 0.36 23.58 6.48
C ALA A 201 -1.12 24.01 6.57
N ALA A 202 -1.39 25.25 6.17
CA ALA A 202 -2.73 25.82 6.07
C ALA A 202 -2.92 26.66 4.79
N CYS A 203 -2.07 26.46 3.78
CA CYS A 203 -1.89 27.38 2.64
C CYS A 203 -2.93 27.22 1.52
N HIS A 204 -4.20 26.98 1.86
CA HIS A 204 -5.28 26.72 0.90
C HIS A 204 -6.42 27.77 0.97
N ASP A 205 -6.61 28.44 2.11
CA ASP A 205 -7.70 29.40 2.35
C ASP A 205 -7.11 30.79 2.67
N ALA A 206 -7.61 31.83 1.99
CA ALA A 206 -7.12 33.20 2.13
C ALA A 206 -7.27 33.79 3.56
N SER A 207 -8.16 33.24 4.39
CA SER A 207 -8.31 33.65 5.80
C SER A 207 -7.08 33.32 6.67
N TYR A 208 -6.16 32.48 6.18
CA TYR A 208 -4.86 32.21 6.79
C TYR A 208 -3.73 33.15 6.34
N LEU A 209 -3.98 34.09 5.41
CA LEU A 209 -2.97 35.06 4.97
C LEU A 209 -2.67 36.14 6.03
N ALA A 210 -3.71 36.64 6.71
CA ALA A 210 -3.57 37.79 7.62
C ALA A 210 -2.57 37.59 8.79
N PRO A 211 -2.47 36.41 9.43
CA PRO A 211 -1.43 36.14 10.42
C PRO A 211 0.00 36.17 9.87
N LEU A 212 0.22 35.88 8.58
CA LEU A 212 1.55 35.80 7.96
C LEU A 212 2.13 37.17 7.59
N VAL A 213 1.30 38.22 7.49
CA VAL A 213 1.71 39.57 7.06
C VAL A 213 2.93 40.12 7.83
N PRO A 214 3.02 40.03 9.17
CA PRO A 214 4.18 40.53 9.93
C PRO A 214 5.47 39.71 9.72
N TYR A 215 5.38 38.54 9.09
CA TYR A 215 6.47 37.58 8.93
C TYR A 215 6.92 37.42 7.47
N SER A 216 6.48 38.32 6.58
CA SER A 216 6.91 38.36 5.18
C SER A 216 8.45 38.43 5.10
N GLY A 217 9.06 37.52 4.34
CA GLY A 217 10.51 37.39 4.19
C GLY A 217 11.26 36.68 5.33
N LEU A 218 10.62 36.31 6.46
CA LEU A 218 11.30 35.66 7.59
C LEU A 218 11.52 34.15 7.36
N ARG A 219 12.32 33.84 6.33
CA ARG A 219 12.62 32.48 5.85
C ARG A 219 13.14 31.52 6.92
N ASN A 220 13.92 32.03 7.87
CA ASN A 220 14.52 31.21 8.93
C ASN A 220 13.53 30.88 10.07
N LYS A 221 12.34 31.52 10.11
CA LYS A 221 11.31 31.31 11.16
C LYS A 221 10.10 30.53 10.64
N ILE A 222 9.75 30.64 9.36
CA ILE A 222 8.55 30.00 8.79
C ILE A 222 8.86 29.38 7.42
N THR A 223 8.43 28.13 7.25
CA THR A 223 8.33 27.42 5.97
C THR A 223 6.87 27.05 5.70
N LEU A 224 6.40 27.31 4.49
CA LEU A 224 5.07 26.92 4.03
C LEU A 224 5.08 25.48 3.52
N VAL A 225 4.02 24.71 3.79
CA VAL A 225 3.87 23.34 3.28
C VAL A 225 2.87 23.33 2.13
N GLN A 226 3.27 22.79 0.97
CA GLN A 226 2.40 22.60 -0.18
C GLN A 226 1.67 21.25 -0.12
N GLY A 227 0.40 21.27 -0.55
CA GLY A 227 -0.48 20.11 -0.66
C GLY A 227 -1.57 20.36 -1.70
N ALA A 228 -2.58 19.49 -1.76
CA ALA A 228 -3.75 19.70 -2.61
C ALA A 228 -4.45 21.04 -2.28
N GLY A 229 -4.85 21.79 -3.31
CA GLY A 229 -5.55 23.08 -3.13
C GLY A 229 -4.68 24.26 -2.68
N PHE A 230 -3.35 24.21 -2.82
CA PHE A 230 -2.47 25.34 -2.44
C PHE A 230 -2.83 26.64 -3.18
N ASN A 231 -3.13 27.70 -2.43
CA ASN A 231 -3.44 29.02 -2.96
C ASN A 231 -2.14 29.77 -3.31
N SER A 232 -2.03 30.24 -4.56
CA SER A 232 -0.84 30.93 -5.06
C SER A 232 -0.54 32.27 -4.37
N GLU A 233 -1.53 32.91 -3.72
CA GLU A 233 -1.36 34.16 -2.97
C GLU A 233 -0.32 34.03 -1.85
N PHE A 234 -0.12 32.84 -1.27
CA PHE A 234 0.87 32.62 -0.22
C PHE A 234 2.33 32.87 -0.66
N HIS A 235 2.62 32.85 -1.96
CA HIS A 235 3.95 33.21 -2.48
C HIS A 235 4.31 34.69 -2.25
N GLN A 236 3.32 35.58 -2.05
CA GLN A 236 3.56 37.01 -1.84
C GLN A 236 4.43 37.32 -0.60
N PHE A 237 4.50 36.39 0.35
CA PHE A 237 5.30 36.52 1.56
C PHE A 237 6.78 36.13 1.39
N GLY A 238 7.19 35.65 0.21
CA GLY A 238 8.59 35.30 -0.10
C GLY A 238 9.20 34.15 0.72
N LEU A 239 8.38 33.46 1.53
CA LEU A 239 8.77 32.36 2.40
C LEU A 239 9.18 31.09 1.61
N PRO A 240 9.95 30.17 2.22
CA PRO A 240 10.27 28.88 1.62
C PRO A 240 9.01 28.01 1.51
N VAL A 241 8.98 27.12 0.52
CA VAL A 241 7.90 26.15 0.31
C VAL A 241 8.50 24.74 0.29
N THR A 242 7.93 23.83 1.07
CA THR A 242 8.28 22.40 1.12
C THR A 242 7.05 21.52 0.88
N GLN A 243 7.22 20.22 0.64
CA GLN A 243 6.12 19.31 0.32
C GLN A 243 6.33 17.89 0.87
N PHE A 244 5.26 17.24 1.29
CA PHE A 244 5.29 15.88 1.85
C PHE A 244 4.34 14.91 1.11
N PRO A 245 4.57 14.62 -0.18
CA PRO A 245 3.65 13.85 -1.03
C PRO A 245 3.51 12.36 -0.66
N THR A 246 4.41 11.81 0.15
CA THR A 246 4.29 10.47 0.75
C THR A 246 3.30 10.42 1.91
N LEU A 247 3.00 11.57 2.53
CA LEU A 247 2.10 11.71 3.67
C LEU A 247 0.74 12.23 3.26
N PHE A 248 0.71 13.38 2.57
CA PHE A 248 -0.52 14.06 2.16
C PHE A 248 -0.84 13.81 0.70
N ARG A 249 -2.14 13.77 0.38
CA ARG A 249 -2.63 13.66 -0.99
C ARG A 249 -2.17 14.85 -1.83
N TRP A 250 -1.68 14.55 -3.03
CA TRP A 250 -1.36 15.57 -4.04
C TRP A 250 -2.59 16.01 -4.87
N SER A 251 -3.72 15.31 -4.72
CA SER A 251 -4.97 15.60 -5.40
C SER A 251 -6.14 15.69 -4.42
N GLU A 252 -7.05 16.63 -4.65
CA GLU A 252 -8.30 16.75 -3.91
C GLU A 252 -9.10 15.44 -3.91
N LEU A 253 -9.99 15.26 -2.94
CA LEU A 253 -10.91 14.13 -2.95
C LEU A 253 -11.85 14.22 -4.17
N PRO A 254 -12.17 13.12 -4.86
CA PRO A 254 -13.07 13.16 -6.00
C PRO A 254 -14.41 13.80 -5.62
N PRO A 255 -14.91 14.79 -6.39
CA PRO A 255 -16.23 15.38 -6.12
C PRO A 255 -17.29 14.28 -6.21
N ALA A 256 -18.16 14.23 -5.20
CA ALA A 256 -19.23 13.24 -5.16
C ALA A 256 -20.11 13.37 -6.42
N ALA A 257 -20.36 12.25 -7.10
CA ALA A 257 -21.16 12.23 -8.32
C ALA A 257 -22.52 12.93 -8.07
N PRO A 258 -22.93 13.87 -8.94
CA PRO A 258 -24.11 14.69 -8.68
C PRO A 258 -25.36 13.80 -8.65
N THR A 259 -25.95 13.66 -7.47
CA THR A 259 -27.27 13.04 -7.31
C THR A 259 -28.30 13.97 -7.95
N THR A 260 -28.60 13.73 -9.22
CA THR A 260 -29.63 14.45 -9.98
C THR A 260 -31.00 14.17 -9.38
N LYS A 261 -31.39 14.99 -8.39
CA LYS A 261 -32.80 15.17 -8.04
C LYS A 261 -33.48 15.72 -9.29
N ALA A 262 -34.21 14.86 -9.99
CA ALA A 262 -34.98 15.26 -11.17
C ALA A 262 -36.05 16.27 -10.72
N ILE A 263 -35.83 17.55 -11.05
CA ILE A 263 -36.85 18.58 -10.94
C ILE A 263 -37.76 18.40 -12.15
N SER A 264 -38.80 17.59 -11.98
CA SER A 264 -39.82 17.39 -13.01
C SER A 264 -40.69 18.65 -13.13
N THR A 265 -40.20 19.65 -13.88
CA THR A 265 -41.04 20.70 -14.43
C THR A 265 -41.86 20.12 -15.59
N ASP A 266 -43.06 19.62 -15.30
CA ASP A 266 -44.10 19.46 -16.31
C ASP A 266 -45.31 20.34 -15.95
N ARG A 267 -45.91 20.97 -16.96
CA ARG A 267 -46.82 22.10 -16.81
C ARG A 267 -47.81 22.17 -17.97
N THR A 268 -48.80 21.27 -18.01
CA THR A 268 -49.94 21.36 -18.94
C THR A 268 -51.27 20.96 -18.28
N THR A 269 -52.13 21.96 -18.10
CA THR A 269 -53.62 21.97 -17.99
C THR A 269 -54.40 20.76 -17.40
N ASN A 270 -55.17 21.04 -16.33
CA ASN A 270 -56.39 20.28 -15.98
C ASN A 270 -57.52 20.53 -17.00
N PRO A 271 -58.49 19.60 -17.09
CA PRO A 271 -59.89 19.98 -16.85
C PRO A 271 -60.58 19.16 -15.75
N LEU A 272 -61.76 19.61 -15.29
CA LEU A 272 -62.44 19.15 -14.05
C LEU A 272 -63.65 18.22 -14.30
N LYS A 273 -63.77 17.15 -13.48
CA LYS A 273 -64.97 16.41 -13.02
C LYS A 273 -64.53 15.08 -12.35
N ALA A 274 -65.18 14.46 -11.35
CA ALA A 274 -66.27 14.86 -10.44
C ALA A 274 -66.23 13.97 -9.16
N LEU A 275 -67.16 14.16 -8.21
CA LEU A 275 -67.30 13.39 -6.95
C LEU A 275 -67.62 11.90 -7.15
N ALA A 276 -67.15 11.02 -6.23
CA ALA A 276 -68.03 10.08 -5.47
C ALA A 276 -67.32 9.32 -4.31
N SER A 277 -67.90 9.43 -3.11
CA SER A 277 -68.05 8.45 -1.99
C SER A 277 -67.06 7.29 -1.70
N ARG A 278 -66.74 7.12 -0.41
CA ARG A 278 -66.36 5.83 0.23
C ARG A 278 -67.54 4.83 0.21
N PRO A 279 -67.30 3.53 0.47
CA PRO A 279 -67.59 3.05 1.82
C PRO A 279 -66.45 2.20 2.45
N ALA A 280 -66.72 1.63 3.62
CA ALA A 280 -65.88 0.66 4.34
C ALA A 280 -66.80 -0.43 4.95
N THR A 281 -66.29 -1.29 5.84
CA THR A 281 -66.93 -2.46 6.48
C THR A 281 -66.92 -3.75 5.62
N GLN A 282 -66.82 -4.97 6.17
CA GLN A 282 -66.62 -5.38 7.59
C GLN A 282 -65.87 -6.73 7.77
N SER A 283 -65.33 -6.87 8.99
CA SER A 283 -64.82 -8.03 9.76
C SER A 283 -65.17 -9.47 9.37
N HIS A 284 -64.24 -10.40 9.68
CA HIS A 284 -64.33 -11.51 10.68
C HIS A 284 -62.91 -12.15 10.80
N SER A 285 -62.20 -12.22 11.94
CA SER A 285 -62.39 -13.00 13.20
C SER A 285 -62.33 -14.53 13.00
N SER A 286 -61.54 -15.34 13.73
CA SER A 286 -60.55 -15.11 14.81
C SER A 286 -59.78 -16.42 15.13
N HIS A 287 -58.98 -16.46 16.23
CA HIS A 287 -58.30 -17.64 16.87
C HIS A 287 -56.92 -18.02 16.28
N THR A 288 -55.78 -17.95 16.99
CA THR A 288 -55.27 -18.61 18.24
C THR A 288 -54.89 -20.09 18.04
N ARG A 289 -53.75 -20.64 18.53
CA ARG A 289 -52.83 -20.19 19.61
C ARG A 289 -51.43 -20.88 19.58
N ASP A 290 -50.43 -20.27 20.23
CA ASP A 290 -49.25 -20.77 20.98
C ASP A 290 -48.46 -22.08 20.64
N ASN A 291 -47.11 -21.94 20.63
CA ASN A 291 -46.07 -22.84 21.20
C ASN A 291 -45.86 -24.30 20.69
N SER A 292 -44.75 -25.01 21.01
CA SER A 292 -43.31 -24.66 21.16
C SER A 292 -42.48 -25.95 21.38
N TRP A 293 -41.23 -26.00 20.88
CA TRP A 293 -40.15 -26.98 21.18
C TRP A 293 -40.38 -28.48 20.87
N GLY A 294 -39.28 -29.21 20.67
CA GLY A 294 -39.24 -30.69 20.50
C GLY A 294 -37.99 -31.15 19.73
N ASN A 295 -37.29 -32.21 20.16
CA ASN A 295 -35.99 -32.62 19.59
C ASN A 295 -35.82 -34.16 19.56
N SER A 296 -34.93 -34.64 18.66
CA SER A 296 -34.19 -35.91 18.69
C SER A 296 -34.86 -37.29 18.44
N ALA A 297 -34.37 -37.94 17.37
CA ALA A 297 -33.71 -39.27 17.35
C ALA A 297 -34.46 -40.59 16.98
N TYR A 298 -33.62 -41.57 16.57
CA TYR A 298 -33.84 -43.00 16.23
C TYR A 298 -34.55 -43.31 14.87
N GLY A 299 -34.14 -44.32 14.08
CA GLY A 299 -32.96 -45.22 14.10
C GLY A 299 -33.06 -46.43 13.12
N PHE A 300 -31.96 -47.18 12.91
CA PHE A 300 -31.85 -48.51 12.21
C PHE A 300 -32.08 -48.53 10.66
N ASP A 301 -31.55 -49.46 9.81
CA ASP A 301 -30.69 -50.66 10.01
C ASP A 301 -29.92 -51.13 8.71
N THR A 302 -28.92 -52.05 8.87
CA THR A 302 -28.32 -53.11 7.98
C THR A 302 -27.98 -52.87 6.46
N THR A 303 -27.07 -53.58 5.74
CA THR A 303 -26.21 -54.80 5.97
C THR A 303 -24.95 -54.85 5.04
N HIS A 304 -23.84 -55.48 5.49
CA HIS A 304 -22.76 -56.28 4.79
C HIS A 304 -22.16 -55.91 3.39
N SER A 305 -20.83 -55.72 3.21
CA SER A 305 -19.68 -56.68 2.96
C SER A 305 -19.54 -57.18 1.49
N ASN A 306 -18.41 -57.53 0.82
CA ASN A 306 -16.91 -57.61 0.98
C ASN A 306 -16.31 -57.95 -0.45
N ASN A 307 -15.02 -57.96 -0.86
CA ASN A 307 -13.69 -57.40 -0.48
C ASN A 307 -12.63 -57.70 -1.63
N ASP A 308 -11.34 -57.31 -1.49
CA ASP A 308 -10.09 -57.83 -2.16
C ASP A 308 -9.66 -57.40 -3.61
N SER A 309 -8.43 -57.81 -4.03
CA SER A 309 -7.58 -57.37 -5.19
C SER A 309 -6.67 -58.55 -5.69
N PRO A 310 -5.46 -58.46 -6.36
CA PRO A 310 -4.63 -57.38 -6.98
C PRO A 310 -3.82 -57.77 -8.30
N THR A 311 -2.67 -57.10 -8.57
CA THR A 311 -1.51 -57.41 -9.52
C THR A 311 -1.67 -57.11 -11.05
N THR A 312 -0.66 -57.06 -11.97
CA THR A 312 0.77 -57.55 -12.03
C THR A 312 1.77 -56.64 -12.85
N TYR A 313 2.80 -57.19 -13.55
CA TYR A 313 3.97 -56.59 -14.29
C TYR A 313 3.86 -56.78 -15.84
N GLY A 314 4.75 -56.33 -16.77
CA GLY A 314 5.97 -55.46 -16.78
C GLY A 314 6.92 -55.62 -18.03
N GLN A 315 7.97 -54.76 -18.13
CA GLN A 315 9.28 -54.86 -18.87
C GLN A 315 9.52 -54.52 -20.40
N HIS A 316 10.53 -53.65 -20.61
CA HIS A 316 11.51 -53.30 -21.71
C HIS A 316 11.50 -53.85 -23.17
N ALA A 317 11.78 -52.97 -24.19
CA ALA A 317 13.07 -52.88 -24.96
C ALA A 317 13.07 -52.12 -26.33
N ASN A 318 14.01 -51.18 -26.49
CA ASN A 318 14.73 -50.53 -27.64
C ASN A 318 14.23 -50.29 -29.11
N GLU A 319 14.74 -49.18 -29.68
CA GLU A 319 15.08 -48.82 -31.09
C GLU A 319 14.04 -48.62 -32.24
N GLY A 320 14.41 -47.74 -33.20
CA GLY A 320 13.75 -47.55 -34.51
C GLY A 320 13.18 -46.14 -34.82
N TRP A 321 13.62 -45.49 -35.91
CA TRP A 321 13.04 -44.23 -36.44
C TRP A 321 12.39 -44.46 -37.81
N GLY A 322 11.08 -44.16 -37.93
CA GLY A 322 10.33 -44.20 -39.18
C GLY A 322 9.16 -43.21 -39.15
N LYS A 323 8.79 -42.66 -40.31
CA LYS A 323 7.64 -41.73 -40.44
C LYS A 323 6.34 -42.51 -40.67
N ALA A 324 5.34 -42.25 -39.83
CA ALA A 324 3.95 -42.65 -40.03
C ALA A 324 2.99 -41.54 -39.58
N THR A 325 1.72 -41.68 -39.93
CA THR A 325 0.63 -40.69 -39.88
C THR A 325 0.19 -40.26 -38.47
N ASP A 326 -0.66 -39.23 -38.43
CA ASP A 326 -1.17 -38.57 -37.22
C ASP A 326 -1.89 -39.47 -36.21
N SER A 327 -1.99 -38.93 -34.97
CA SER A 327 -2.72 -39.44 -33.77
C SER A 327 -1.90 -40.21 -32.72
N ALA A 328 -0.75 -40.80 -33.05
CA ALA A 328 -0.04 -41.74 -32.16
C ALA A 328 0.81 -41.13 -31.01
N LYS A 329 0.75 -39.81 -30.73
CA LYS A 329 1.64 -39.14 -29.75
C LYS A 329 0.95 -38.13 -28.81
N TYR A 330 -0.38 -38.16 -28.68
CA TYR A 330 -1.08 -37.37 -27.67
C TYR A 330 -0.84 -37.96 -26.27
N GLN A 331 -0.36 -37.14 -25.33
CA GLN A 331 -0.16 -37.48 -23.91
C GLN A 331 0.77 -38.67 -23.59
N THR A 332 1.73 -38.99 -24.48
CA THR A 332 2.73 -40.05 -24.23
C THR A 332 3.93 -39.60 -23.38
N VAL A 333 4.28 -38.31 -23.41
CA VAL A 333 5.44 -37.73 -22.69
C VAL A 333 4.98 -36.79 -21.56
N PRO A 334 5.54 -36.87 -20.33
CA PRO A 334 5.16 -35.98 -19.22
C PRO A 334 5.32 -34.49 -19.52
N CYS A 335 4.33 -33.69 -19.12
CA CYS A 335 4.36 -32.25 -19.29
C CYS A 335 5.29 -31.57 -18.26
N ARG A 336 6.51 -31.18 -18.68
CA ARG A 336 7.46 -30.43 -17.84
C ARG A 336 6.87 -29.15 -17.23
N TYR A 337 5.91 -28.51 -17.90
CA TYR A 337 5.20 -27.33 -17.41
C TYR A 337 4.17 -27.65 -16.33
N PHE A 338 3.57 -28.84 -16.35
CA PHE A 338 2.65 -29.33 -15.32
C PHE A 338 3.41 -29.81 -14.09
N GLN A 339 4.51 -30.53 -14.30
CA GLN A 339 5.42 -30.97 -13.23
C GLN A 339 6.01 -29.81 -12.42
N LYS A 340 6.08 -28.60 -13.00
CA LYS A 340 6.47 -27.35 -12.31
C LYS A 340 5.27 -26.47 -11.91
N GLY A 341 4.03 -26.94 -12.04
CA GLY A 341 2.82 -26.26 -11.54
C GLY A 341 2.22 -25.14 -12.41
N PHE A 342 2.71 -24.89 -13.64
CA PHE A 342 2.28 -23.74 -14.46
C PHE A 342 1.84 -24.07 -15.91
N CYS A 343 1.31 -25.28 -16.16
CA CYS A 343 0.75 -25.64 -17.47
C CYS A 343 -0.60 -24.97 -17.74
N LYS A 344 -0.59 -23.90 -18.54
CA LYS A 344 -1.78 -23.10 -18.89
C LYS A 344 -2.78 -23.80 -19.84
N ASN A 345 -2.47 -25.01 -20.31
CA ASN A 345 -3.26 -25.71 -21.33
C ASN A 345 -4.28 -26.72 -20.74
N GLY A 346 -4.19 -27.03 -19.44
CA GLY A 346 -5.12 -27.96 -18.76
C GLY A 346 -5.28 -29.30 -19.50
N ASN A 347 -6.50 -29.82 -19.56
CA ASN A 347 -6.81 -31.11 -20.21
C ASN A 347 -6.63 -31.09 -21.74
N LYS A 348 -6.39 -29.92 -22.35
CA LYS A 348 -6.06 -29.76 -23.78
C LYS A 348 -4.55 -29.79 -24.04
N CYS A 349 -3.74 -30.15 -23.05
CA CYS A 349 -2.30 -30.32 -23.26
C CYS A 349 -2.02 -31.60 -24.06
N THR A 350 -1.15 -31.47 -25.07
CA THR A 350 -0.62 -32.58 -25.87
C THR A 350 0.40 -33.43 -25.11
N PHE A 351 0.88 -32.96 -23.96
CA PHE A 351 1.77 -33.68 -23.05
C PHE A 351 0.98 -34.23 -21.85
N ARG A 352 1.43 -35.34 -21.27
CA ARG A 352 0.71 -36.07 -20.23
C ARG A 352 0.61 -35.26 -18.93
N HIS A 353 -0.61 -35.10 -18.45
CA HIS A 353 -0.93 -34.83 -17.05
C HIS A 353 -1.55 -36.11 -16.45
N PRO A 354 -1.23 -36.52 -15.21
CA PRO A 354 -2.03 -37.54 -14.51
C PRO A 354 -3.45 -36.98 -14.25
N ALA A 355 -4.49 -37.77 -14.52
CA ALA A 355 -5.88 -37.34 -14.43
C ALA A 355 -6.67 -38.10 -13.36
N GLN A 356 -7.62 -37.42 -12.72
CA GLN A 356 -8.58 -37.95 -11.75
C GLN A 356 -9.99 -38.03 -12.36
N ASN A 357 -10.79 -39.05 -12.02
CA ASN A 357 -12.26 -39.11 -12.16
C ASN A 357 -12.83 -39.96 -11.00
N LEU A 358 -13.97 -39.73 -10.32
CA LEU A 358 -15.15 -38.84 -10.45
C LEU A 358 -16.38 -39.39 -11.22
N SER A 359 -17.20 -40.20 -10.51
CA SER A 359 -18.66 -40.33 -10.67
C SER A 359 -19.22 -40.52 -9.24
N GLN A 360 -20.12 -39.72 -8.66
CA GLN A 360 -21.49 -39.29 -9.06
C GLN A 360 -22.50 -40.46 -9.11
N ASN A 361 -23.60 -40.50 -8.34
CA ASN A 361 -24.16 -39.65 -7.26
C ASN A 361 -24.98 -40.55 -6.27
N GLY A 362 -25.38 -40.17 -5.04
CA GLY A 362 -25.15 -38.95 -4.25
C GLY A 362 -26.45 -38.24 -3.79
N LEU A 363 -26.83 -38.29 -2.50
CA LEU A 363 -27.99 -37.55 -1.93
C LEU A 363 -27.73 -36.96 -0.51
N SER A 364 -27.94 -35.63 -0.41
CA SER A 364 -28.32 -34.78 0.73
C SER A 364 -28.01 -35.16 2.21
N HIS A 365 -27.32 -34.24 2.89
CA HIS A 365 -27.95 -33.43 3.95
C HIS A 365 -27.32 -32.03 4.03
N SER A 366 -28.00 -31.07 4.67
CA SER A 366 -27.74 -29.64 4.48
C SER A 366 -27.81 -28.78 5.76
N SER A 367 -27.00 -27.71 5.80
CA SER A 367 -27.28 -26.44 6.52
C SER A 367 -26.35 -25.33 5.98
N PRO A 368 -26.72 -24.03 6.04
CA PRO A 368 -26.35 -23.10 4.97
C PRO A 368 -25.19 -22.14 5.27
N LEU A 369 -24.46 -21.79 4.20
CA LEU A 369 -23.66 -20.58 4.04
C LEU A 369 -24.18 -19.81 2.80
N PRO A 370 -24.04 -18.47 2.73
CA PRO A 370 -24.68 -17.67 1.68
C PRO A 370 -24.06 -17.92 0.28
N PRO A 371 -24.86 -17.80 -0.80
CA PRO A 371 -24.42 -18.19 -2.14
C PRO A 371 -23.44 -17.16 -2.74
N THR A 372 -22.16 -17.56 -2.86
CA THR A 372 -21.24 -16.93 -3.80
C THR A 372 -21.67 -17.29 -5.22
N HIS A 373 -22.39 -16.39 -5.88
CA HIS A 373 -22.83 -16.59 -7.26
C HIS A 373 -21.62 -16.66 -8.21
N THR A 374 -21.27 -17.86 -8.65
CA THR A 374 -20.30 -18.10 -9.74
C THR A 374 -20.91 -17.75 -11.09
N SER A 375 -21.33 -16.50 -11.25
CA SER A 375 -21.86 -15.98 -12.51
C SER A 375 -20.71 -15.80 -13.52
N SER A 376 -20.59 -16.71 -14.48
CA SER A 376 -19.73 -16.55 -15.66
C SER A 376 -20.33 -15.52 -16.65
N SER A 377 -20.60 -14.32 -16.14
CA SER A 377 -21.07 -13.19 -16.92
C SER A 377 -19.95 -12.70 -17.86
N PRO A 378 -20.26 -12.24 -19.08
CA PRO A 378 -19.27 -11.61 -19.93
C PRO A 378 -18.64 -10.39 -19.23
N LEU A 379 -17.31 -10.40 -19.06
CA LEU A 379 -16.59 -9.22 -18.54
C LEU A 379 -16.89 -8.01 -19.43
N PRO A 380 -17.36 -6.88 -18.87
CA PRO A 380 -17.87 -5.76 -19.64
C PRO A 380 -16.86 -5.26 -20.68
N PRO A 381 -17.33 -4.78 -21.85
CA PRO A 381 -16.45 -4.23 -22.88
C PRO A 381 -15.69 -3.04 -22.29
N LEU A 382 -14.36 -3.10 -22.34
CA LEU A 382 -13.53 -1.99 -21.92
C LEU A 382 -13.64 -0.87 -22.98
N THR A 383 -13.78 0.37 -22.52
CA THR A 383 -13.78 1.53 -23.43
C THR A 383 -12.41 1.68 -24.10
N PRO A 384 -12.35 1.92 -25.44
CA PRO A 384 -11.11 2.24 -26.12
C PRO A 384 -10.42 3.47 -25.51
N LEU A 385 -9.10 3.41 -25.35
CA LEU A 385 -8.32 4.55 -24.83
C LEU A 385 -8.39 5.76 -25.79
N THR A 386 -8.69 6.95 -25.27
CA THR A 386 -8.71 8.20 -26.07
C THR A 386 -7.46 9.04 -25.84
N HIS A 387 -7.12 9.94 -26.78
CA HIS A 387 -6.04 10.93 -26.57
C HIS A 387 -6.24 11.77 -25.30
N LYS A 388 -7.48 12.21 -25.00
CA LYS A 388 -7.82 12.99 -23.80
C LYS A 388 -7.65 12.18 -22.50
N THR A 389 -7.80 10.87 -22.55
CA THR A 389 -7.52 9.98 -21.42
C THR A 389 -6.01 9.77 -21.27
N LEU A 390 -5.32 9.50 -22.37
CA LEU A 390 -3.87 9.28 -22.41
C LEU A 390 -3.08 10.50 -21.90
N SER A 391 -3.53 11.71 -22.24
CA SER A 391 -2.93 12.98 -21.78
C SER A 391 -3.13 13.28 -20.28
N THR A 392 -3.67 12.35 -19.49
CA THR A 392 -3.70 12.44 -18.02
C THR A 392 -2.59 11.66 -17.32
N LEU A 393 -1.81 10.86 -18.07
CA LEU A 393 -0.59 10.25 -17.55
C LEU A 393 0.48 11.31 -17.23
N PRO A 394 1.35 11.08 -16.23
CA PRO A 394 2.47 11.96 -15.95
C PRO A 394 3.47 11.97 -17.12
N THR A 395 3.94 13.14 -17.52
CA THR A 395 5.02 13.30 -18.50
C THR A 395 6.41 13.08 -17.89
N SER A 396 6.53 13.25 -16.58
CA SER A 396 7.74 12.99 -15.78
C SER A 396 7.36 12.53 -14.37
N THR A 397 8.28 11.88 -13.67
CA THR A 397 8.12 11.37 -12.30
C THR A 397 9.30 11.79 -11.45
N ILE A 398 9.07 12.02 -10.16
CA ILE A 398 10.15 12.29 -9.20
C ILE A 398 11.04 11.03 -9.13
N PRO A 399 12.39 11.16 -9.21
CA PRO A 399 13.28 10.02 -9.06
C PRO A 399 13.00 9.21 -7.80
N HIS A 400 13.16 7.89 -7.86
CA HIS A 400 12.86 6.93 -6.79
C HIS A 400 11.38 6.83 -6.34
N PHE A 401 10.46 7.60 -6.93
CA PHE A 401 9.01 7.53 -6.64
C PHE A 401 8.19 6.98 -7.81
N ILE A 402 7.15 6.22 -7.47
CA ILE A 402 6.26 5.56 -8.41
C ILE A 402 4.84 6.14 -8.29
N PRO A 403 4.27 6.71 -9.37
CA PRO A 403 2.91 7.23 -9.37
C PRO A 403 1.88 6.10 -9.38
N LEU A 404 0.88 6.21 -8.51
CA LEU A 404 -0.24 5.29 -8.43
C LEU A 404 -1.55 6.02 -8.78
N ASN A 405 -2.49 5.31 -9.39
CA ASN A 405 -3.86 5.79 -9.51
C ASN A 405 -4.69 5.50 -8.24
N SER A 406 -5.98 5.85 -8.28
CA SER A 406 -6.95 5.64 -7.18
C SER A 406 -7.23 4.18 -6.81
N THR A 407 -6.76 3.22 -7.62
CA THR A 407 -6.81 1.77 -7.33
C THR A 407 -5.43 1.19 -7.02
N SER A 408 -4.48 2.02 -6.59
CA SER A 408 -3.11 1.66 -6.23
C SER A 408 -2.32 0.96 -7.36
N HIS A 409 -2.73 1.16 -8.61
CA HIS A 409 -2.09 0.59 -9.80
C HIS A 409 -1.01 1.55 -10.31
N ARG A 410 0.22 1.03 -10.55
CA ARG A 410 1.35 1.81 -11.07
C ARG A 410 1.04 2.39 -12.44
N LEU A 411 1.14 3.72 -12.54
CA LEU A 411 1.10 4.44 -13.79
C LEU A 411 2.51 4.50 -14.41
N ASP A 412 2.56 4.45 -15.74
CA ASP A 412 3.78 4.73 -16.50
C ASP A 412 3.87 6.23 -16.83
N THR A 413 5.06 6.74 -17.11
CA THR A 413 5.18 8.03 -17.81
C THR A 413 4.67 7.92 -19.24
N LEU A 414 4.13 9.02 -19.78
CA LEU A 414 3.66 9.11 -21.15
C LEU A 414 4.81 8.82 -22.14
N LEU A 415 4.61 7.82 -23.00
CA LEU A 415 5.60 7.37 -23.97
C LEU A 415 5.68 8.31 -25.17
N THR A 416 6.75 9.09 -25.27
CA THR A 416 7.11 9.81 -26.49
C THR A 416 7.51 8.82 -27.61
N PRO A 417 6.83 8.80 -28.77
CA PRO A 417 7.23 7.95 -29.88
C PRO A 417 8.59 8.38 -30.47
N PRO A 418 9.56 7.46 -30.66
CA PRO A 418 10.84 7.79 -31.28
C PRO A 418 10.70 8.22 -32.76
N PRO A 419 11.60 9.07 -33.28
CA PRO A 419 11.57 9.54 -34.67
C PRO A 419 11.91 8.43 -35.68
N ALA A 420 11.46 8.58 -36.93
CA ALA A 420 11.64 7.58 -37.99
C ALA A 420 13.13 7.25 -38.31
N SER A 421 14.05 8.19 -38.07
CA SER A 421 15.49 7.97 -38.15
C SER A 421 15.97 6.94 -37.13
N ALA A 422 15.60 7.11 -35.86
CA ALA A 422 15.90 6.17 -34.78
C ALA A 422 15.31 4.78 -35.07
N TRP A 423 14.07 4.70 -35.55
CA TRP A 423 13.46 3.44 -35.99
C TRP A 423 14.23 2.76 -37.12
N THR A 424 14.84 3.53 -38.02
CA THR A 424 15.64 3.00 -39.13
C THR A 424 16.94 2.37 -38.62
N LEU A 425 17.64 3.05 -37.69
CA LEU A 425 18.85 2.53 -37.03
C LEU A 425 18.56 1.28 -36.19
N TYR A 426 17.49 1.31 -35.39
CA TYR A 426 17.03 0.13 -34.66
C TYR A 426 16.67 -1.03 -35.59
N THR A 427 16.03 -0.76 -36.72
CA THR A 427 15.63 -1.80 -37.68
C THR A 427 16.82 -2.39 -38.43
N SER A 428 17.87 -1.62 -38.74
CA SER A 428 19.09 -2.18 -39.34
C SER A 428 19.85 -3.05 -38.35
N ARG A 429 20.08 -2.56 -37.11
CA ARG A 429 20.65 -3.35 -36.00
C ARG A 429 19.89 -4.66 -35.77
N PHE A 430 18.58 -4.58 -35.55
CA PHE A 430 17.72 -5.73 -35.24
C PHE A 430 17.63 -6.78 -36.37
N ARG A 431 17.87 -6.38 -37.64
CA ARG A 431 17.96 -7.31 -38.77
C ARG A 431 19.28 -8.09 -38.79
N THR A 432 20.38 -7.47 -38.38
CA THR A 432 21.69 -8.14 -38.25
C THR A 432 21.71 -9.08 -37.04
N GLN A 433 21.38 -8.57 -35.85
CA GLN A 433 21.24 -9.37 -34.64
C GLN A 433 20.23 -8.74 -33.67
N LYS A 434 19.52 -9.56 -32.91
CA LYS A 434 18.57 -9.08 -31.91
C LYS A 434 19.32 -8.53 -30.70
N LEU A 435 19.05 -7.28 -30.32
CA LEU A 435 19.59 -6.62 -29.13
C LEU A 435 19.17 -7.33 -27.84
N CYS A 436 20.07 -7.40 -26.85
CA CYS A 436 19.74 -7.93 -25.53
C CYS A 436 19.02 -6.88 -24.67
N ASN A 437 17.78 -7.16 -24.24
CA ASN A 437 17.01 -6.26 -23.38
C ASN A 437 17.76 -5.91 -22.08
N SER A 438 18.24 -6.92 -21.35
CA SER A 438 18.85 -6.72 -20.03
C SER A 438 20.16 -5.94 -20.13
N TYR A 439 21.07 -6.36 -21.01
CA TYR A 439 22.33 -5.63 -21.21
C TYR A 439 22.09 -4.16 -21.63
N HIS A 440 21.20 -3.91 -22.60
CA HIS A 440 21.00 -2.57 -23.17
C HIS A 440 20.03 -1.65 -22.41
N LEU A 441 19.31 -2.16 -21.41
CA LEU A 441 18.40 -1.34 -20.60
C LEU A 441 18.72 -1.43 -19.10
N GLU A 442 18.87 -2.65 -18.58
CA GLU A 442 19.17 -2.96 -17.17
C GLU A 442 20.70 -2.91 -16.87
N GLY A 443 21.55 -2.82 -17.91
CA GLY A 443 23.00 -2.61 -17.81
C GLY A 443 23.84 -3.87 -17.61
N ILE A 444 23.21 -5.01 -17.33
CA ILE A 444 23.87 -6.30 -17.07
C ILE A 444 23.16 -7.45 -17.79
N CYS A 445 23.89 -8.52 -18.10
CA CYS A 445 23.29 -9.77 -18.59
C CYS A 445 24.04 -10.97 -18.01
N THR A 446 23.37 -11.73 -17.16
CA THR A 446 23.91 -12.94 -16.49
C THR A 446 23.83 -14.20 -17.35
N SER A 447 23.31 -14.11 -18.57
CA SER A 447 23.22 -15.26 -19.48
C SER A 447 24.60 -15.61 -20.06
N PHE A 448 25.21 -16.66 -19.53
CA PHE A 448 26.37 -17.32 -20.16
C PHE A 448 26.05 -17.64 -21.63
N ALA A 449 26.97 -17.29 -22.54
CA ALA A 449 26.79 -17.40 -24.00
C ALA A 449 25.46 -16.80 -24.53
N CYS A 450 25.08 -15.62 -24.05
CA CYS A 450 23.91 -14.86 -24.54
C CYS A 450 23.88 -14.76 -26.09
N PRO A 451 22.79 -15.18 -26.77
CA PRO A 451 22.71 -15.14 -28.24
C PRO A 451 22.33 -13.75 -28.80
N PHE A 452 22.17 -12.76 -27.93
CA PHE A 452 21.73 -11.41 -28.27
C PHE A 452 22.92 -10.44 -28.33
N ASP A 453 22.81 -9.40 -29.16
CA ASP A 453 23.87 -8.40 -29.36
C ASP A 453 24.14 -7.60 -28.07
N HIS A 454 25.42 -7.53 -27.68
CA HIS A 454 25.97 -6.76 -26.55
C HIS A 454 26.99 -5.69 -27.01
N SER A 455 27.17 -5.48 -28.33
CA SER A 455 28.03 -4.41 -28.85
C SER A 455 27.49 -3.02 -28.48
N ALA A 456 28.36 -2.01 -28.44
CA ALA A 456 27.97 -0.64 -28.07
C ALA A 456 26.79 -0.14 -28.93
N LEU A 457 25.77 0.42 -28.27
CA LEU A 457 24.49 0.77 -28.88
C LEU A 457 24.31 2.29 -28.98
N GLU A 458 23.76 2.76 -30.10
CA GLU A 458 23.50 4.19 -30.31
C GLU A 458 22.36 4.68 -29.37
N PRO A 459 22.42 5.90 -28.81
CA PRO A 459 21.38 6.43 -27.92
C PRO A 459 19.98 6.42 -28.54
N GLU A 460 19.88 6.70 -29.83
CA GLU A 460 18.65 6.65 -30.62
C GLU A 460 18.10 5.22 -30.71
N THR A 461 18.98 4.24 -30.92
CA THR A 461 18.62 2.82 -30.94
C THR A 461 18.18 2.34 -29.55
N ARG A 462 18.83 2.79 -28.48
CA ARG A 462 18.42 2.52 -27.08
C ARG A 462 17.03 3.10 -26.79
N GLN A 463 16.74 4.32 -27.24
CA GLN A 463 15.41 4.95 -27.07
C GLN A 463 14.30 4.12 -27.74
N VAL A 464 14.54 3.59 -28.96
CA VAL A 464 13.58 2.70 -29.63
C VAL A 464 13.43 1.37 -28.89
N LEU A 465 14.53 0.78 -28.44
CA LEU A 465 14.49 -0.45 -27.65
C LEU A 465 13.64 -0.27 -26.37
N GLU A 466 13.87 0.81 -25.63
CA GLU A 466 13.08 1.14 -24.44
C GLU A 466 11.59 1.32 -24.76
N TYR A 467 11.25 2.11 -25.79
CA TYR A 467 9.86 2.29 -26.25
C TYR A 467 9.19 0.97 -26.67
N VAL A 468 9.95 0.01 -27.21
CA VAL A 468 9.48 -1.34 -27.59
C VAL A 468 9.32 -2.28 -26.38
N VAL A 469 10.09 -2.10 -25.31
CA VAL A 469 10.00 -2.92 -24.08
C VAL A 469 8.92 -2.38 -23.13
N ARG A 470 8.80 -1.06 -22.99
CA ARG A 470 7.68 -0.39 -22.27
C ARG A 470 6.30 -0.63 -22.91
N GLN A 471 6.22 -1.21 -24.11
CA GLN A 471 4.97 -1.69 -24.73
C GLN A 471 4.63 -3.16 -24.41
N ARG A 472 5.44 -3.85 -23.63
CA ARG A 472 5.20 -5.23 -23.16
C ARG A 472 4.75 -5.20 -21.70
N ALA A 473 3.80 -6.06 -21.35
CA ALA A 473 3.29 -6.16 -19.99
C ALA A 473 4.41 -6.56 -19.01
N CYS A 474 4.63 -5.72 -17.99
CA CYS A 474 5.39 -6.07 -16.80
C CYS A 474 4.79 -7.32 -16.13
N PRO A 475 5.58 -8.36 -15.79
CA PRO A 475 5.08 -9.55 -15.09
C PRO A 475 4.42 -9.26 -13.73
N ARG A 476 4.87 -8.22 -13.01
CA ARG A 476 4.28 -7.76 -11.73
C ARG A 476 3.02 -6.90 -11.91
N GLY A 477 2.66 -6.54 -13.15
CA GLY A 477 1.49 -5.72 -13.47
C GLY A 477 1.48 -4.38 -12.73
N GLY A 478 0.29 -3.83 -12.47
CA GLY A 478 0.14 -2.60 -11.68
C GLY A 478 0.66 -2.67 -10.24
N GLY A 479 0.95 -3.87 -9.73
CA GLY A 479 1.61 -4.11 -8.44
C GLY A 479 3.13 -4.00 -8.47
N CYS A 480 3.75 -3.72 -9.63
CA CYS A 480 5.19 -3.50 -9.72
C CYS A 480 5.61 -2.27 -8.92
N ARG A 481 6.69 -2.39 -8.13
CA ARG A 481 7.28 -1.29 -7.36
C ARG A 481 8.79 -1.11 -7.57
N ASN A 482 9.43 -1.90 -8.43
CA ASN A 482 10.82 -1.69 -8.85
C ASN A 482 10.97 -0.34 -9.62
N THR A 483 11.86 0.55 -9.17
CA THR A 483 12.09 1.88 -9.77
C THR A 483 12.54 1.78 -11.23
N GLY A 484 13.58 0.99 -11.51
CA GLY A 484 14.21 0.77 -12.82
C GLY A 484 13.41 -0.08 -13.82
N CYS A 485 12.20 -0.52 -13.50
CA CYS A 485 11.45 -1.49 -14.29
C CYS A 485 11.18 -0.99 -15.73
N VAL A 486 11.84 -1.65 -16.70
CA VAL A 486 11.84 -1.28 -18.14
C VAL A 486 10.57 -1.68 -18.90
N TYR A 487 9.67 -2.41 -18.26
CA TYR A 487 8.41 -2.91 -18.84
C TYR A 487 7.25 -1.95 -18.55
N GLY A 488 6.17 -2.02 -19.34
CA GLY A 488 5.00 -1.17 -19.13
C GLY A 488 3.96 -1.78 -18.19
N HIS A 489 3.30 -0.92 -17.44
CA HIS A 489 2.28 -1.22 -16.44
C HIS A 489 0.87 -0.77 -16.90
N VAL A 490 0.80 0.09 -17.91
CA VAL A 490 -0.40 0.70 -18.50
C VAL A 490 -0.36 0.59 -20.03
N CYS A 491 -1.48 0.25 -20.66
CA CYS A 491 -1.60 0.35 -22.12
C CYS A 491 -1.79 1.80 -22.56
N GLN A 492 -0.86 2.30 -23.38
CA GLN A 492 -0.90 3.66 -23.91
C GLN A 492 -1.35 3.73 -25.38
N LYS A 493 -1.72 2.61 -26.02
CA LYS A 493 -2.17 2.59 -27.41
C LYS A 493 -3.59 3.17 -27.52
N VAL A 494 -3.72 4.35 -28.10
CA VAL A 494 -5.01 4.98 -28.46
C VAL A 494 -5.85 4.02 -29.31
N GLY A 495 -7.16 3.99 -29.08
CA GLY A 495 -8.10 3.10 -29.73
C GLY A 495 -8.06 1.64 -29.23
N CYS A 496 -7.17 1.29 -28.29
CA CYS A 496 -7.08 -0.08 -27.78
C CYS A 496 -8.01 -0.33 -26.59
N ALA A 497 -8.68 -1.49 -26.60
CA ALA A 497 -9.71 -1.90 -25.64
C ALA A 497 -9.38 -3.24 -24.91
N GLY A 498 -8.12 -3.70 -24.93
CA GLY A 498 -7.71 -4.91 -24.19
C GLY A 498 -8.34 -6.24 -24.66
N GLY A 499 -9.06 -6.24 -25.79
CA GLY A 499 -9.65 -7.42 -26.41
C GLY A 499 -8.57 -8.33 -27.03
N GLY A 500 -8.59 -9.60 -26.65
CA GLY A 500 -7.68 -10.61 -27.21
C GLY A 500 -7.98 -10.89 -28.68
N ALA A 501 -7.16 -10.31 -29.56
CA ALA A 501 -7.31 -10.28 -31.03
C ALA A 501 -8.41 -9.33 -31.55
N GLY A 502 -8.12 -8.64 -32.66
CA GLY A 502 -9.10 -7.90 -33.48
C GLY A 502 -9.57 -6.52 -33.01
N ALA A 503 -9.47 -6.18 -31.72
CA ALA A 503 -10.05 -4.93 -31.19
C ALA A 503 -9.12 -3.70 -31.31
N GLY A 504 -9.09 -3.08 -32.50
CA GLY A 504 -8.47 -1.77 -32.73
C GLY A 504 -8.35 -1.42 -34.21
N VAL A 505 -9.21 -0.53 -34.71
CA VAL A 505 -9.13 0.02 -36.07
C VAL A 505 -8.09 1.14 -36.08
N GLY A 506 -6.91 0.85 -36.60
CA GLY A 506 -5.78 1.77 -36.68
C GLY A 506 -4.48 1.01 -36.90
N ASP A 507 -3.60 1.54 -37.75
CA ASP A 507 -2.36 0.88 -38.15
C ASP A 507 -1.43 0.61 -36.94
N GLY A 508 -0.59 -0.42 -37.06
CA GLY A 508 0.25 -0.97 -35.99
C GLY A 508 -0.41 -2.15 -35.27
N GLY A 509 0.39 -3.19 -35.00
CA GLY A 509 -0.10 -4.53 -34.68
C GLY A 509 -0.80 -4.76 -33.33
N LYS A 510 -1.05 -6.05 -33.07
CA LYS A 510 -1.73 -6.59 -31.87
C LYS A 510 -1.09 -6.08 -30.57
N CYS A 511 -1.91 -5.50 -29.70
CA CYS A 511 -1.49 -5.04 -28.37
C CYS A 511 -0.88 -6.20 -27.55
N ARG A 512 0.19 -5.89 -26.79
CA ARG A 512 0.95 -6.83 -25.97
C ARG A 512 0.75 -6.64 -24.47
N MET A 513 -0.14 -5.72 -24.08
CA MET A 513 -0.51 -5.47 -22.69
C MET A 513 -1.62 -6.42 -22.22
N GLY A 514 -1.62 -6.78 -20.93
CA GLY A 514 -2.66 -7.61 -20.32
C GLY A 514 -4.00 -6.86 -20.21
N ARG A 515 -5.12 -7.59 -20.09
CA ARG A 515 -6.45 -6.94 -19.95
C ARG A 515 -6.57 -6.09 -18.68
N SER A 516 -5.79 -6.40 -17.63
CA SER A 516 -5.63 -5.59 -16.40
C SER A 516 -4.87 -4.27 -16.58
N MET A 517 -4.34 -3.99 -17.78
CA MET A 517 -3.61 -2.76 -18.12
C MET A 517 -4.42 -1.80 -19.00
N HIS A 518 -5.74 -2.03 -19.11
CA HIS A 518 -6.66 -1.31 -19.99
C HIS A 518 -7.91 -0.87 -19.21
N GLY A 519 -8.53 0.25 -19.59
CA GLY A 519 -9.72 0.78 -18.89
C GLY A 519 -9.43 1.32 -17.48
N LEU A 520 -8.16 1.62 -17.19
CA LEU A 520 -7.70 2.18 -15.92
C LEU A 520 -7.98 3.68 -15.84
N ASP A 521 -8.18 4.19 -14.63
CA ASP A 521 -8.00 5.63 -14.36
C ASP A 521 -6.51 5.95 -14.50
N LEU A 522 -6.16 6.90 -15.37
CA LEU A 522 -4.78 7.26 -15.70
C LEU A 522 -4.28 8.50 -14.93
N ARG A 523 -5.12 9.06 -14.05
CA ARG A 523 -4.75 10.18 -13.19
C ARG A 523 -3.96 9.69 -11.98
N VAL A 524 -2.86 10.37 -11.67
CA VAL A 524 -2.08 10.13 -10.45
C VAL A 524 -2.92 10.55 -9.22
N ALA A 525 -3.11 9.64 -8.28
CA ALA A 525 -3.77 9.91 -7.00
C ALA A 525 -2.76 10.10 -5.87
N SER A 526 -1.69 9.28 -5.86
CA SER A 526 -0.61 9.28 -4.86
C SER A 526 0.71 8.84 -5.49
N MET A 527 1.81 8.94 -4.72
CA MET A 527 3.10 8.33 -5.07
C MET A 527 3.63 7.52 -3.89
N VAL A 528 4.36 6.44 -4.18
CA VAL A 528 5.08 5.63 -3.17
C VAL A 528 6.57 5.58 -3.51
N PRO A 529 7.47 5.42 -2.51
CA PRO A 529 8.84 5.02 -2.77
C PRO A 529 8.84 3.71 -3.58
N GLY A 530 9.73 3.62 -4.57
CA GLY A 530 9.98 2.36 -5.27
C GLY A 530 11.02 1.52 -4.55
N GLU A 531 10.96 0.22 -4.80
CA GLU A 531 12.04 -0.74 -4.53
C GLU A 531 13.19 -0.47 -5.52
N GLU A 532 14.42 -0.46 -5.05
CA GLU A 532 15.60 -0.49 -5.92
C GLU A 532 16.09 -1.95 -6.05
N ASP A 533 16.71 -2.30 -7.18
CA ASP A 533 17.32 -3.61 -7.37
C ASP A 533 18.67 -3.69 -6.64
N GLY A 534 18.61 -3.62 -5.31
CA GLY A 534 19.77 -3.73 -4.42
C GLY A 534 20.05 -5.18 -4.02
N GLU A 535 21.30 -5.59 -4.24
CA GLU A 535 21.94 -6.82 -3.73
C GLU A 535 21.28 -8.16 -4.09
N SER A 536 21.80 -8.78 -5.16
CA SER A 536 21.62 -10.20 -5.44
C SER A 536 22.33 -11.07 -4.39
N PHE A 537 21.60 -11.56 -3.38
CA PHE A 537 22.09 -12.60 -2.47
C PHE A 537 22.07 -13.99 -3.15
N ASP A 538 22.87 -14.14 -4.21
CA ASP A 538 23.15 -15.43 -4.87
C ASP A 538 24.33 -16.12 -4.17
N GLY A 539 24.06 -17.18 -3.40
CA GLY A 539 25.08 -17.78 -2.52
C GLY A 539 24.75 -19.15 -1.92
N ARG A 540 24.13 -20.07 -2.68
CA ARG A 540 23.88 -21.45 -2.18
C ARG A 540 25.14 -22.33 -2.23
N GLY A 541 25.89 -22.30 -1.14
CA GLY A 541 26.63 -23.45 -0.58
C GLY A 541 27.95 -23.85 -1.25
N GLY A 542 28.80 -24.53 -0.48
CA GLY A 542 30.04 -25.14 -1.00
C GLY A 542 31.24 -25.17 -0.04
N ASP A 543 31.06 -25.84 1.12
CA ASP A 543 32.09 -26.60 1.88
C ASP A 543 33.44 -25.94 2.28
N GLY A 544 34.15 -26.54 3.25
CA GLY A 544 35.52 -26.17 3.63
C GLY A 544 35.67 -25.62 5.04
N ARG A 545 35.62 -26.49 6.05
CA ARG A 545 36.18 -26.24 7.39
C ARG A 545 37.18 -27.34 7.73
N VAL A 546 38.40 -26.95 8.08
CA VAL A 546 39.45 -27.84 8.61
C VAL A 546 39.84 -27.40 10.03
N ASP A 547 39.52 -28.27 10.98
CA ASP A 547 40.38 -28.83 12.03
C ASP A 547 41.27 -27.92 12.89
N ALA A 548 40.91 -27.85 14.18
CA ALA A 548 41.72 -27.76 15.42
C ALA A 548 40.71 -27.49 16.57
N GLU A 549 40.36 -28.38 17.49
CA GLU A 549 41.14 -29.16 18.49
C GLU A 549 41.60 -28.35 19.72
N MET A 550 41.53 -29.01 20.89
CA MET A 550 42.05 -28.62 22.22
C MET A 550 41.31 -27.44 22.92
N GLU A 551 41.07 -27.47 24.24
CA GLU A 551 41.07 -28.58 25.22
C GLU A 551 40.17 -28.21 26.41
N GLU A 552 39.82 -29.17 27.28
CA GLU A 552 39.06 -28.91 28.50
C GLU A 552 39.99 -28.39 29.63
N GLY A 553 39.49 -27.47 30.45
CA GLY A 553 40.24 -26.90 31.58
C GLY A 553 39.33 -26.55 32.74
N GLU A 554 39.44 -27.29 33.84
CA GLU A 554 38.76 -27.03 35.11
C GLU A 554 39.48 -25.93 35.90
N GLU A 555 38.74 -25.07 36.62
CA GLU A 555 39.09 -24.64 37.99
C GLU A 555 37.96 -23.80 38.64
N GLU A 556 37.40 -24.27 39.76
CA GLU A 556 36.65 -23.41 40.69
C GLU A 556 37.62 -22.82 41.73
N GLY A 557 37.78 -21.50 41.74
CA GLY A 557 38.96 -20.84 42.33
C GLY A 557 38.73 -19.61 43.24
N ASN A 558 37.70 -19.62 44.09
CA ASN A 558 37.60 -18.92 45.39
C ASN A 558 38.42 -17.61 45.63
N GLY A 559 37.78 -16.41 45.73
CA GLY A 559 38.49 -15.26 46.35
C GLY A 559 37.86 -13.85 46.35
N SER A 560 37.17 -13.50 47.44
CA SER A 560 37.47 -12.33 48.31
C SER A 560 37.52 -10.85 47.81
N TRP A 561 36.66 -10.04 48.47
CA TRP A 561 36.79 -8.63 48.89
C TRP A 561 36.65 -7.45 47.89
N TYR A 562 35.75 -6.53 48.30
CA TYR A 562 35.46 -5.15 47.83
C TYR A 562 34.71 -4.97 46.51
#